data_AF-A0A529X6R1-F1
#
_entry.id   AF-A0A529X6R1-F1
#
_cell.length_a   1.000
_cell.length_b   1.000
_cell.length_c   1.000
_cell.angle_alpha   90.00
_cell.angle_beta   90.00
_cell.angle_gamma   90.00
#
_symmetry.space_group_name_H-M   'P 1'
#
loop_
_entity.id
_entity.type
_entity.pdbx_description
1 polymer ?
#
loop_
_entity_poly.entity_id
_entity_poly.type
_entity_poly.pdbx_seq_one_letter_code
_entity_poly.pdbx_strand_id
1 'polypeptide(L)' 'IKQLAPEFVVSARADDGVVEAIEAPGRPFMVGVQWHPEWMYDSEPACRNLIDNFARACSSIAREPA' A
#
# COMPACT_ATOMS: atom_id res chain seq x y z
N ILE A 1 7.82 -9.04 8.55
CA ILE A 1 7.51 -8.19 9.74
C ILE A 1 7.21 -9.07 10.95
N LYS A 2 7.78 -8.79 12.13
CA LYS A 2 7.51 -9.59 13.35
C LYS A 2 6.47 -8.95 14.28
N GLN A 3 6.43 -7.62 14.37
CA GLN A 3 5.45 -6.87 15.13
C GLN A 3 5.20 -5.53 14.43
N LEU A 4 3.92 -5.15 14.31
CA LEU A 4 3.50 -3.85 13.78
C LEU A 4 3.39 -2.83 14.90
N ALA A 5 3.61 -1.56 14.56
CA ALA A 5 3.21 -0.47 15.44
C ALA A 5 1.66 -0.37 15.47
N PRO A 6 1.06 0.14 16.56
CA PRO A 6 -0.39 0.09 16.79
C PRO A 6 -1.25 0.73 15.70
N GLU A 7 -0.69 1.64 14.93
CA GLU A 7 -1.38 2.41 13.89
C GLU A 7 -1.49 1.65 12.56
N PHE A 8 -0.81 0.51 12.43
CA PHE A 8 -0.81 -0.32 11.23
C PHE A 8 -1.62 -1.60 11.41
N VAL A 9 -2.25 -2.02 10.33
CA VAL A 9 -2.94 -3.31 10.23
C VAL A 9 -2.26 -4.18 9.15
N VAL A 10 -2.35 -5.49 9.30
CA VAL A 10 -1.92 -6.44 8.26
C VAL A 10 -3.03 -6.57 7.22
N SER A 11 -2.70 -6.28 5.95
CA SER A 11 -3.65 -6.34 4.84
C SER A 11 -3.41 -7.54 3.92
N ALA A 12 -2.20 -8.12 3.92
CA ALA A 12 -1.91 -9.37 3.22
C ALA A 12 -0.87 -10.23 3.95
N ARG A 13 -1.02 -11.56 3.83
CA ARG A 13 -0.05 -12.56 4.27
C ARG A 13 0.17 -13.58 3.16
N ALA A 14 1.40 -14.06 3.02
CA ALA A 14 1.71 -15.25 2.24
C ALA A 14 1.26 -16.52 2.98
N ASP A 15 1.22 -17.65 2.27
CA ASP A 15 0.79 -18.95 2.81
C ASP A 15 1.66 -19.44 3.99
N ASP A 16 2.92 -18.99 4.05
CA ASP A 16 3.85 -19.26 5.16
C ASP A 16 3.65 -18.33 6.38
N GLY A 17 2.67 -17.42 6.30
CA GLY A 17 2.30 -16.47 7.35
C GLY A 17 3.11 -15.17 7.35
N VAL A 18 4.09 -15.00 6.45
CA VAL A 18 4.85 -13.76 6.30
C VAL A 18 3.89 -12.63 5.91
N VAL A 19 3.99 -11.50 6.62
CA VAL A 19 3.23 -10.28 6.30
C VAL A 19 3.79 -9.68 5.02
N GLU A 20 2.92 -9.55 4.01
CA GLU A 20 3.25 -9.05 2.67
C GLU A 20 2.71 -7.64 2.43
N ALA A 21 1.62 -7.25 3.10
CA ALA A 21 1.12 -5.87 3.01
C ALA A 21 0.61 -5.34 4.35
N ILE A 22 0.76 -4.04 4.53
CA ILE A 22 0.28 -3.28 5.68
C ILE A 22 -0.38 -1.98 5.22
N GLU A 23 -1.32 -1.50 6.02
CA GLU A 23 -2.00 -0.23 5.82
C GLU A 23 -2.06 0.54 7.13
N ALA A 24 -2.17 1.88 7.05
CA ALA A 24 -2.50 2.71 8.20
C ALA A 24 -3.85 3.41 7.97
N PRO A 25 -4.96 2.83 8.45
CA PRO A 25 -6.32 3.35 8.18
C PRO A 25 -6.56 4.80 8.63
N GLY A 26 -5.75 5.29 9.58
CA GLY A 26 -5.81 6.66 10.07
C GLY A 26 -5.11 7.70 9.17
N ARG A 27 -4.58 7.32 8.01
CA ARG A 27 -3.88 8.22 7.07
C ARG A 27 -4.66 8.29 5.74
N PRO A 28 -4.65 9.45 5.03
CA PRO A 28 -5.37 9.60 3.76
C PRO A 28 -4.97 8.55 2.71
N PHE A 29 -3.68 8.21 2.66
CA PHE A 29 -3.17 7.09 1.89
C PHE A 29 -1.89 6.59 2.53
N MET A 30 -1.89 5.33 2.95
CA MET A 30 -0.68 4.63 3.38
C MET A 30 -0.87 3.14 3.15
N VAL A 31 -0.12 2.60 2.20
CA VAL A 31 -0.02 1.18 1.92
C VAL A 31 1.47 0.86 1.78
N GLY A 32 1.93 -0.19 2.47
CA GLY A 32 3.26 -0.75 2.31
C GLY A 32 3.14 -2.19 1.83
N VAL A 33 3.85 -2.55 0.77
CA VAL A 33 3.92 -3.91 0.25
C VAL A 33 5.36 -4.41 0.28
N GLN A 34 5.56 -5.69 0.53
CA GLN A 34 6.88 -6.29 0.64
C GLN A 34 7.42 -6.74 -0.73
N TRP A 35 6.54 -7.07 -1.67
CA TRP A 35 6.88 -7.40 -3.06
C TRP A 35 7.20 -6.14 -3.90
N HIS A 36 7.62 -6.37 -5.14
CA HIS A 36 7.99 -5.33 -6.12
C HIS A 36 6.86 -5.09 -7.14
N PRO A 37 5.82 -4.29 -6.83
CA PRO A 37 4.71 -4.01 -7.75
C PRO A 37 5.17 -3.29 -9.03
N GLU A 38 6.29 -2.57 -8.98
CA GLU A 38 6.87 -1.85 -10.10
C GLU A 38 7.36 -2.78 -11.23
N TRP A 39 7.76 -4.01 -10.91
CA TRP A 39 8.15 -5.00 -11.92
C TRP A 39 6.96 -5.67 -12.60
N MET A 40 5.77 -5.54 -12.03
CA MET A 40 4.55 -6.20 -12.49
C MET A 40 3.48 -5.19 -12.94
N TYR A 41 3.82 -3.92 -13.11
CA TYR A 41 2.88 -2.86 -13.47
C TYR A 41 2.11 -3.14 -14.78
N ASP A 42 2.79 -3.70 -15.78
CA ASP A 42 2.18 -3.96 -17.09
C ASP A 42 1.43 -5.29 -17.15
N SER A 43 1.86 -6.28 -16.36
CA SER A 43 1.36 -7.66 -16.41
C SER A 43 0.29 -7.98 -15.36
N GLU A 44 0.31 -7.31 -14.21
CA GLU A 44 -0.58 -7.60 -13.08
C GLU A 44 -1.48 -6.39 -12.76
N PRO A 45 -2.79 -6.47 -13.07
CA PRO A 45 -3.73 -5.37 -12.81
C PRO A 45 -3.74 -4.89 -11.36
N ALA A 46 -3.55 -5.79 -10.38
CA ALA A 46 -3.49 -5.40 -8.97
C ALA A 46 -2.28 -4.50 -8.66
N CYS A 47 -1.11 -4.78 -9.24
CA CYS A 47 0.09 -3.97 -9.08
C CYS A 47 -0.05 -2.60 -9.76
N ARG A 48 -0.65 -2.57 -10.95
CA ARG A 48 -1.03 -1.31 -11.61
C ARG A 48 -1.92 -0.47 -10.72
N ASN A 49 -2.99 -1.06 -10.19
CA ASN A 49 -3.95 -0.37 -9.33
C ASN A 49 -3.29 0.19 -8.08
N LEU A 50 -2.33 -0.50 -7.47
CA LEU A 50 -1.59 0.00 -6.31
C LEU A 50 -0.88 1.32 -6.62
N ILE A 51 -0.16 1.36 -7.74
CA ILE A 51 0.61 2.53 -8.18
C ILE A 51 -0.31 3.66 -8.64
N ASP A 52 -1.35 3.35 -9.42
CA ASP A 52 -2.31 4.35 -9.91
C ASP A 52 -3.09 4.98 -8.76
N ASN A 53 -3.50 4.21 -7.75
CA ASN A 53 -4.20 4.75 -6.58
C ASN A 53 -3.28 5.61 -5.72
N PHE A 54 -1.99 5.27 -5.61
CA PHE A 54 -1.01 6.14 -4.96
C PHE A 54 -0.90 7.50 -5.70
N ALA A 55 -0.76 7.49 -7.02
CA ALA A 55 -0.70 8.73 -7.82
C ALA A 55 -1.97 9.59 -7.67
N ARG A 56 -3.15 8.95 -7.66
CA ARG A 56 -4.42 9.62 -7.40
C ARG A 56 -4.46 10.26 -6.00
N ALA A 57 -4.01 9.54 -4.97
CA ALA A 57 -3.96 10.06 -3.61
C ALA A 57 -3.02 11.27 -3.47
N CYS A 58 -1.84 11.24 -4.11
CA CYS A 58 -0.95 12.40 -4.15
C CYS A 58 -1.64 13.61 -4.81
N SER A 59 -2.41 13.37 -5.87
CA SER A 59 -3.12 14.42 -6.61
C SER A 59 -4.30 15.01 -5.83
N SER A 60 -4.91 14.26 -4.92
CA SER A 60 -5.98 14.77 -4.05
C SER A 60 -5.43 15.55 -2.86
N ILE A 61 -4.31 15.12 -2.26
CA ILE A 61 -3.68 15.80 -1.12
C ILE A 61 -3.11 17.16 -1.53
N ALA A 62 -2.55 17.27 -2.73
CA ALA A 62 -2.02 18.54 -3.26
C ALA A 62 -3.08 19.63 -3.49
N ARG A 63 -4.37 19.34 -3.24
CA ARG A 63 -5.51 20.25 -3.45
C ARG A 63 -6.12 20.82 -2.17
N GLU A 64 -5.68 20.42 -0.99
CA GLU A 64 -6.09 21.06 0.27
C GLU A 64 -5.19 22.28 0.54
N PRO A 65 -5.74 23.51 0.63
CA PRO A 65 -4.95 24.67 1.05
C PRO A 65 -4.58 24.52 2.53
N ALA A 66 -3.34 24.85 2.86
CA ALA A 66 -2.83 24.93 4.23
C ALA A 66 -3.59 25.96 5.08
#